data_AF-A0A4R1U6N1-F1
#
_entry.id   AF-A0A4R1U6N1-F1
#
_cell.length_a   1.000
_cell.length_b   1.000
_cell.length_c   1.000
_cell.angle_alpha   90.00
_cell.angle_beta   90.00
_cell.angle_gamma   90.00
#
_symmetry.space_group_name_H-M   'P 1'
#
loop_
_entity.id
_entity.type
_entity.pdbx_description
1 polymer ?
#
loop_
_entity_poly.entity_id
_entity_poly.type
_entity_poly.pdbx_seq_one_letter_code
_entity_poly.pdbx_strand_id
1 'polypeptide(L)'
;MTPTPTRIATLDLIRGVAVMGILAANIAAFGFPEFAYMTPASMGAPSTPDLIAWTTTFIVIDGKMRGLFSFLFGASMLLVIDRAEASGEDPATVHLRRMAWLFVFGIAHLYLLWWGDILAHYALVGALAYMFARLPVRWLIGVGLACIALQTVELTTLVAYTFDLYAAAHRPGATARIIANWQSLADQFGQPSPAGVARELAVGRGGWSDMVAWRWQHAVGPITSLTATGPETLGFMLLGMAGLRSGLLTGDWSRKRYAVVAAAGITIGWAAYAAIAIFDIAHGFDARYVALSWLALATPLRPLTIMGYAAAIILLARPGGWLTTRVSAAGRMAFSNYLGTTLICTTIFYGYGFGLYGDLSRAQLYLVVVSIWLLMLAWSKPWLDRFRYGPLEWLWRSLSRFAWQPMRGSAFTANR
;
A
#
# COMPACT_ATOMS: atom_id res chain seq x y z
N MET A 1 16.05 -16.42 -31.80
CA MET A 1 14.96 -16.19 -30.83
C MET A 1 15.59 -16.15 -29.44
N THR A 2 15.70 -14.98 -28.82
CA THR A 2 16.03 -14.92 -27.39
C THR A 2 14.90 -15.61 -26.62
N PRO A 3 15.18 -16.56 -25.71
CA PRO A 3 14.13 -17.19 -24.93
C PRO A 3 13.32 -16.11 -24.24
N THR A 4 11.99 -16.16 -24.39
CA THR A 4 11.12 -15.25 -23.65
C THR A 4 11.36 -15.52 -22.17
N PRO A 5 11.74 -14.53 -21.35
CA PRO A 5 12.05 -14.76 -19.94
C PRO A 5 10.93 -15.56 -19.28
N THR A 6 11.28 -16.67 -18.63
CA THR A 6 10.31 -17.54 -17.96
C THR A 6 9.56 -16.73 -16.93
N ARG A 7 8.27 -16.50 -17.21
CA ARG A 7 7.42 -15.67 -16.38
C ARG A 7 7.21 -16.31 -15.02
N ILE A 8 7.50 -15.58 -13.95
CA ILE A 8 7.33 -16.05 -12.58
C ILE A 8 5.85 -15.87 -12.17
N ALA A 9 5.06 -16.92 -12.31
CA ALA A 9 3.60 -16.89 -12.07
C ALA A 9 3.23 -16.53 -10.62
N THR A 10 4.05 -16.94 -9.66
CA THR A 10 3.88 -16.63 -8.23
C THR A 10 3.91 -15.13 -7.96
N LEU A 11 4.80 -14.36 -8.61
CA LEU A 11 4.85 -12.91 -8.45
C LEU A 11 3.55 -12.23 -8.88
N ASP A 12 2.98 -12.66 -10.01
CA ASP A 12 1.73 -12.09 -10.51
C ASP A 12 0.55 -12.44 -9.58
N LEU A 13 0.52 -13.65 -9.02
CA LEU A 13 -0.49 -14.03 -8.03
C LEU A 13 -0.41 -13.16 -6.77
N ILE A 14 0.79 -13.02 -6.19
CA ILE A 14 0.98 -12.23 -4.97
C ILE A 14 0.66 -10.75 -5.24
N ARG A 15 1.03 -10.19 -6.40
CA ARG A 15 0.67 -8.83 -6.78
C ARG A 15 -0.85 -8.66 -6.90
N GLY A 16 -1.56 -9.67 -7.41
CA GLY A 16 -3.01 -9.67 -7.51
C GLY A 16 -3.70 -9.62 -6.16
N VAL A 17 -3.24 -10.42 -5.20
CA VAL A 17 -3.73 -10.35 -3.82
C VAL A 17 -3.39 -9.01 -3.18
N ALA A 18 -2.16 -8.52 -3.37
CA ALA A 18 -1.72 -7.25 -2.80
C ALA A 18 -2.52 -6.05 -3.31
N VAL A 19 -2.81 -5.96 -4.62
CA VAL A 19 -3.61 -4.84 -5.16
C VAL A 19 -5.05 -4.85 -4.67
N MET A 20 -5.67 -6.03 -4.54
CA MET A 20 -6.99 -6.18 -3.90
C MET A 20 -6.95 -5.78 -2.43
N GLY A 21 -5.93 -6.23 -1.70
CA GLY A 21 -5.72 -5.89 -0.30
C GLY A 21 -5.45 -4.40 -0.05
N ILE A 22 -4.76 -3.72 -0.97
CA ILE A 22 -4.56 -2.25 -0.91
C ILE A 22 -5.89 -1.51 -0.96
N LEU A 23 -6.85 -1.94 -1.78
CA LEU A 23 -8.18 -1.35 -1.77
C LEU A 23 -8.87 -1.54 -0.40
N ALA A 24 -8.79 -2.74 0.18
CA ALA A 24 -9.40 -3.00 1.48
C ALA A 24 -8.78 -2.13 2.59
N ALA A 25 -7.46 -1.92 2.58
CA ALA A 25 -6.79 -0.99 3.51
C ALA A 25 -7.31 0.44 3.34
N ASN A 26 -7.44 0.89 2.09
CA ASN A 26 -7.66 2.29 1.78
C ASN A 26 -9.13 2.69 1.67
N ILE A 27 -10.08 1.76 1.74
CA ILE A 27 -11.50 2.09 1.56
C ILE A 27 -11.99 3.12 2.59
N ALA A 28 -11.48 3.07 3.83
CA ALA A 28 -11.78 4.07 4.84
C ALA A 28 -11.28 5.46 4.43
N ALA A 29 -10.08 5.56 3.86
CA ALA A 29 -9.53 6.84 3.36
C ALA A 29 -10.22 7.37 2.09
N PHE A 30 -10.96 6.52 1.36
CA PHE A 30 -11.82 6.96 0.27
C PHE A 30 -13.19 7.41 0.76
N GLY A 31 -13.78 6.68 1.70
CA GLY A 31 -15.14 6.93 2.19
C GLY A 31 -15.25 7.95 3.31
N PHE A 32 -14.16 8.23 4.05
CA PHE A 32 -14.15 9.08 5.24
C PHE A 32 -13.03 10.13 5.23
N PRO A 33 -13.16 11.15 6.10
CA PRO A 33 -12.06 12.04 6.50
C PRO A 33 -10.79 11.29 6.93
N GLU A 34 -9.64 11.94 6.80
CA GLU A 34 -8.31 11.33 7.02
C GLU A 34 -8.15 10.82 8.45
N PHE A 35 -8.62 11.59 9.43
CA PHE A 35 -8.60 11.23 10.85
C PHE A 35 -9.33 9.90 11.15
N ALA A 36 -10.27 9.49 10.30
CA ALA A 36 -11.03 8.27 10.48
C ALA A 36 -10.31 7.04 9.91
N TYR A 37 -9.13 7.17 9.31
CA TYR A 37 -8.43 6.02 8.74
C TYR A 37 -8.08 4.99 9.83
N MET A 38 -7.46 5.45 10.92
CA MET A 38 -6.82 4.59 11.93
C MET A 38 -7.75 4.14 13.05
N THR A 39 -8.89 4.81 13.23
CA THR A 39 -9.85 4.52 14.31
C THR A 39 -11.27 4.43 13.79
N PRO A 40 -12.12 3.53 14.34
CA PRO A 40 -13.54 3.52 14.05
C PRO A 40 -14.33 4.51 14.93
N ALA A 41 -13.70 5.16 15.91
CA ALA A 41 -14.39 5.96 16.93
C ALA A 41 -14.35 7.48 16.69
N SER A 42 -13.79 7.94 15.57
CA SER A 42 -13.54 9.37 15.32
C SER A 42 -14.80 10.21 15.06
N MET A 43 -15.93 9.57 14.75
CA MET A 43 -17.21 10.23 14.47
C MET A 43 -18.31 9.76 15.43
N GLY A 44 -17.92 9.26 16.60
CA GLY A 44 -18.82 8.70 17.62
C GLY A 44 -18.48 7.25 17.98
N ALA A 45 -19.22 6.68 18.93
CA ALA A 45 -19.00 5.30 19.35
C ALA A 45 -19.26 4.33 18.17
N PRO A 46 -18.31 3.43 17.86
CA PRO A 46 -18.47 2.53 16.74
C PRO A 46 -19.56 1.49 17.01
N SER A 47 -20.35 1.17 15.99
CA SER A 47 -21.25 0.02 16.05
C SER A 47 -20.46 -1.30 16.11
N THR A 48 -21.07 -2.39 16.57
CA THR A 48 -20.41 -3.71 16.58
C THR A 48 -19.93 -4.13 15.19
N PRO A 49 -20.71 -3.97 14.09
CA PRO A 49 -20.22 -4.24 12.74
C PRO A 49 -19.01 -3.39 12.34
N ASP A 50 -18.99 -2.10 12.68
CA ASP A 50 -17.86 -1.21 12.35
C ASP A 50 -16.60 -1.59 13.12
N LEU A 51 -16.76 -2.01 14.39
CA LEU A 51 -15.66 -2.49 15.20
C LEU A 51 -15.09 -3.80 14.66
N ILE A 52 -15.94 -4.75 14.24
CA ILE A 52 -15.51 -5.99 13.58
C ILE A 52 -14.77 -5.68 12.28
N ALA A 53 -15.30 -4.78 11.45
CA ALA A 53 -14.69 -4.38 10.20
C ALA A 53 -13.31 -3.72 10.40
N TRP A 54 -13.20 -2.81 11.37
CA TRP A 54 -11.92 -2.19 11.75
C TRP A 54 -10.93 -3.25 12.26
N THR A 55 -11.35 -4.08 13.22
CA THR A 55 -10.46 -5.08 13.86
C THR A 55 -9.94 -6.09 12.84
N THR A 56 -10.82 -6.58 11.96
CA THR A 56 -10.45 -7.53 10.91
C THR A 56 -9.44 -6.93 9.95
N THR A 57 -9.65 -5.68 9.54
CA THR A 57 -8.77 -4.99 8.60
C THR A 57 -7.44 -4.64 9.24
N PHE A 58 -7.46 -4.17 10.49
CA PHE A 58 -6.26 -3.87 11.25
C PHE A 58 -5.37 -5.10 11.42
N ILE A 59 -5.95 -6.25 11.78
CA ILE A 59 -5.21 -7.51 11.94
C ILE A 59 -4.73 -8.03 10.59
N VAL A 60 -5.64 -8.17 9.62
CA VAL A 60 -5.39 -8.97 8.41
C VAL A 60 -4.78 -8.15 7.28
N ILE A 61 -5.06 -6.86 7.17
CA ILE A 61 -4.80 -6.07 5.96
C ILE A 61 -3.79 -4.94 6.21
N ASP A 62 -4.02 -4.11 7.23
CA ASP A 62 -3.34 -2.83 7.40
C ASP A 62 -1.84 -2.96 7.59
N GLY A 63 -1.08 -2.20 6.81
CA GLY A 63 0.38 -2.25 6.74
C GLY A 63 0.92 -3.47 5.98
N LYS A 64 0.28 -4.64 6.05
CA LYS A 64 0.76 -5.87 5.39
C LYS A 64 0.60 -5.82 3.88
N MET A 65 -0.53 -5.33 3.36
CA MET A 65 -0.77 -5.32 1.91
C MET A 65 0.10 -4.29 1.19
N ARG A 66 0.27 -3.09 1.76
CA ARG A 66 1.25 -2.10 1.27
C ARG A 66 2.67 -2.65 1.34
N GLY A 67 3.06 -3.24 2.47
CA GLY A 67 4.39 -3.82 2.64
C GLY A 67 4.67 -4.99 1.69
N LEU A 68 3.68 -5.85 1.42
CA LEU A 68 3.76 -6.89 0.41
C LEU A 68 3.94 -6.31 -1.00
N PHE A 69 3.26 -5.20 -1.30
CA PHE A 69 3.44 -4.49 -2.57
C PHE A 69 4.85 -3.86 -2.68
N SER A 70 5.40 -3.25 -1.62
CA SER A 70 6.79 -2.77 -1.56
C SER A 70 7.80 -3.92 -1.74
N PHE A 71 7.56 -5.05 -1.08
CA PHE A 71 8.37 -6.26 -1.19
C PHE A 71 8.43 -6.76 -2.64
N LEU A 72 7.27 -6.85 -3.30
CA LEU A 72 7.21 -7.22 -4.72
C LEU A 72 7.83 -6.17 -5.62
N PHE A 73 7.74 -4.88 -5.29
CA PHE A 73 8.35 -3.82 -6.07
C PHE A 73 9.88 -3.98 -6.12
N GLY A 74 10.53 -4.25 -4.98
CA GLY A 74 11.96 -4.53 -4.93
C GLY A 74 12.36 -5.76 -5.75
N ALA A 75 11.59 -6.84 -5.69
CA ALA A 75 11.80 -8.01 -6.56
C ALA A 75 11.62 -7.67 -8.05
N SER A 76 10.60 -6.89 -8.39
CA SER A 76 10.32 -6.43 -9.76
C SER A 76 11.47 -5.60 -10.32
N MET A 77 12.10 -4.79 -9.47
CA MET A 77 13.24 -3.96 -9.83
C MET A 77 14.41 -4.81 -10.30
N LEU A 78 14.78 -5.87 -9.56
CA LEU A 78 15.84 -6.79 -9.99
C LEU A 78 15.55 -7.41 -11.36
N LEU A 79 14.32 -7.88 -11.59
CA LEU A 79 13.94 -8.44 -12.89
C LEU A 79 14.05 -7.43 -14.05
N VAL A 80 13.84 -6.14 -13.77
CA VAL A 80 14.03 -5.07 -14.76
C VAL A 80 15.52 -4.83 -15.02
N ILE A 81 16.34 -4.79 -13.96
CA ILE A 81 17.79 -4.59 -14.04
C ILE A 81 18.44 -5.75 -14.81
N ASP A 82 18.18 -6.99 -14.39
CA ASP A 82 18.73 -8.20 -14.99
C ASP A 82 18.34 -8.30 -16.48
N ARG A 83 17.10 -7.90 -16.82
CA ARG A 83 16.64 -7.87 -18.21
C ARG A 83 17.33 -6.81 -19.05
N ALA A 84 17.60 -5.62 -18.49
CA ALA A 84 18.32 -4.57 -19.19
C ALA A 84 19.75 -5.03 -19.48
N GLU A 85 20.45 -5.55 -18.47
CA GLU A 85 21.78 -6.16 -18.57
C GLU A 85 21.82 -7.25 -19.66
N ALA A 86 20.88 -8.20 -19.63
CA ALA A 86 20.79 -9.27 -20.61
C ALA A 86 20.47 -8.79 -22.04
N SER A 87 19.91 -7.59 -22.19
CA SER A 87 19.58 -7.00 -23.49
C SER A 87 20.67 -6.02 -23.98
N GLY A 88 21.77 -5.88 -23.24
CA GLY A 88 22.82 -4.89 -23.52
C GLY A 88 22.40 -3.43 -23.30
N GLU A 89 21.27 -3.19 -22.63
CA GLU A 89 20.83 -1.85 -22.23
C GLU A 89 21.50 -1.46 -20.89
N ASP A 90 21.74 -0.16 -20.67
CA ASP A 90 22.21 0.31 -19.35
C ASP A 90 21.10 0.16 -18.29
N PRO A 91 21.26 -0.68 -17.24
CA PRO A 91 20.22 -0.93 -16.26
C PRO A 91 19.83 0.30 -15.45
N ALA A 92 20.79 1.19 -15.16
CA ALA A 92 20.55 2.40 -14.40
C ALA A 92 19.58 3.31 -15.16
N THR A 93 19.87 3.58 -16.44
CA THR A 93 19.03 4.38 -17.32
C THR A 93 17.63 3.79 -17.44
N VAL A 94 17.50 2.48 -17.68
CA VAL A 94 16.19 1.81 -17.82
C VAL A 94 15.39 1.93 -16.52
N HIS A 95 16.01 1.67 -15.37
CA HIS A 95 15.34 1.74 -14.07
C HIS A 95 14.94 3.17 -13.71
N LEU A 96 15.87 4.13 -13.78
CA LEU A 96 15.63 5.52 -13.37
C LEU A 96 14.61 6.21 -14.27
N ARG A 97 14.55 5.92 -15.58
CA ARG A 97 13.47 6.41 -16.45
C ARG A 97 12.10 5.88 -16.03
N ARG A 98 12.03 4.61 -15.62
CA ARG A 98 10.78 4.02 -15.10
C ARG A 98 10.37 4.70 -13.80
N MET A 99 11.32 4.98 -12.89
CA MET A 99 11.05 5.71 -11.65
C MET A 99 10.60 7.15 -11.94
N ALA A 100 11.24 7.85 -12.86
CA ALA A 100 10.87 9.22 -13.23
C ALA A 100 9.41 9.31 -13.73
N TRP A 101 9.00 8.43 -14.64
CA TRP A 101 7.61 8.40 -15.09
C TRP A 101 6.63 7.93 -14.02
N LEU A 102 7.04 6.99 -13.16
CA LEU A 102 6.23 6.55 -12.02
C LEU A 102 6.01 7.71 -11.03
N PHE A 103 7.02 8.54 -10.82
CA PHE A 103 6.91 9.76 -10.01
C PHE A 103 5.92 10.74 -10.64
N VAL A 104 5.99 10.97 -11.96
CA VAL A 104 5.02 11.83 -12.65
C VAL A 104 3.58 11.31 -12.49
N PHE A 105 3.36 10.00 -12.65
CA PHE A 105 2.04 9.41 -12.38
C PHE A 105 1.62 9.58 -10.92
N GLY A 106 2.53 9.42 -9.97
CA GLY A 106 2.27 9.62 -8.55
C GLY A 106 1.92 11.05 -8.19
N ILE A 107 2.64 12.05 -8.72
CA ILE A 107 2.32 13.47 -8.52
C ILE A 107 0.94 13.79 -9.09
N ALA A 108 0.65 13.34 -10.31
CA ALA A 108 -0.66 13.54 -10.91
C ALA A 108 -1.76 12.88 -10.07
N HIS A 109 -1.54 11.65 -9.61
CA HIS A 109 -2.49 10.92 -8.77
C HIS A 109 -2.70 11.62 -7.41
N LEU A 110 -1.62 12.01 -6.72
CA LEU A 110 -1.64 12.68 -5.41
C LEU A 110 -2.46 13.96 -5.45
N TYR A 111 -2.15 14.87 -6.38
CA TYR A 111 -2.76 16.19 -6.38
C TYR A 111 -4.11 16.22 -7.11
N LEU A 112 -4.27 15.47 -8.21
CA LEU A 112 -5.48 15.53 -9.04
C LEU A 112 -6.56 14.56 -8.60
N LEU A 113 -6.22 13.42 -7.99
CA LEU A 113 -7.17 12.34 -7.74
C LEU A 113 -7.38 12.05 -6.25
N TRP A 114 -6.33 11.64 -5.54
CA TRP A 114 -6.46 11.10 -4.19
C TRP A 114 -5.18 11.24 -3.37
N TRP A 115 -5.33 11.62 -2.09
CA TRP A 115 -4.22 11.97 -1.20
C TRP A 115 -3.36 10.75 -0.78
N GLY A 116 -3.90 9.54 -0.83
CA GLY A 116 -3.18 8.30 -0.45
C GLY A 116 -2.27 7.74 -1.55
N ASP A 117 -1.62 8.59 -2.34
CA ASP A 117 -0.68 8.16 -3.37
C ASP A 117 0.51 7.38 -2.78
N ILE A 118 0.86 6.27 -3.42
CA ILE A 118 2.06 5.51 -3.10
C ILE A 118 3.09 5.49 -4.24
N LEU A 119 2.70 5.94 -5.43
CA LEU A 119 3.53 5.81 -6.64
C LEU A 119 4.71 6.77 -6.62
N ALA A 120 4.51 8.03 -6.21
CA ALA A 120 5.58 9.01 -6.07
C ALA A 120 6.58 8.55 -5.00
N HIS A 121 6.06 8.06 -3.87
CA HIS A 121 6.88 7.49 -2.80
C HIS A 121 7.72 6.30 -3.28
N TYR A 122 7.11 5.36 -4.01
CA TYR A 122 7.81 4.19 -4.53
C TYR A 122 8.81 4.54 -5.63
N ALA A 123 8.57 5.58 -6.42
CA ALA A 123 9.53 6.07 -7.39
C ALA A 123 10.80 6.60 -6.70
N LEU A 124 10.64 7.41 -5.65
CA LEU A 124 11.77 7.95 -4.88
C LEU A 124 12.55 6.85 -4.15
N VAL A 125 11.84 6.00 -3.39
CA VAL A 125 12.48 4.90 -2.67
C VAL A 125 13.07 3.88 -3.63
N GLY A 126 12.40 3.58 -4.75
CA GLY A 126 12.89 2.69 -5.79
C GLY A 126 14.15 3.19 -6.48
N ALA A 127 14.29 4.52 -6.66
CA ALA A 127 15.54 5.11 -7.15
C ALA A 127 16.69 4.89 -6.16
N LEU A 128 16.46 5.07 -4.85
CA LEU A 128 17.45 4.79 -3.80
C LEU A 128 17.78 3.29 -3.71
N ALA A 129 16.75 2.43 -3.82
CA ALA A 129 16.89 0.98 -3.72
C ALA A 129 17.81 0.40 -4.80
N TYR A 130 17.96 1.08 -5.94
CA TYR A 130 18.90 0.72 -7.01
C TYR A 130 20.34 0.57 -6.51
N MET A 131 20.77 1.41 -5.56
CA MET A 131 22.14 1.38 -5.00
C MET A 131 22.46 0.04 -4.32
N PHE A 132 21.44 -0.69 -3.87
CA PHE A 132 21.56 -1.95 -3.16
C PHE A 132 21.36 -3.16 -4.08
N ALA A 133 20.98 -2.94 -5.35
CA ALA A 133 20.59 -4.00 -6.27
C ALA A 133 21.67 -5.09 -6.44
N ARG A 134 22.95 -4.75 -6.28
CA ARG A 134 24.06 -5.71 -6.44
C ARG A 134 24.49 -6.42 -5.15
N LEU A 135 23.89 -6.10 -4.00
CA LEU A 135 24.26 -6.70 -2.72
C LEU A 135 23.84 -8.18 -2.62
N PRO A 136 24.65 -9.08 -2.05
CA PRO A 136 24.24 -10.45 -1.83
C PRO A 136 23.12 -10.54 -0.79
N VAL A 137 22.39 -11.66 -0.79
CA VAL A 137 21.18 -11.89 0.03
C VAL A 137 21.35 -11.49 1.50
N ARG A 138 22.47 -11.87 2.13
CA ARG A 138 22.74 -11.54 3.55
C ARG A 138 22.75 -10.04 3.83
N TRP A 139 23.29 -9.23 2.90
CA TRP A 139 23.37 -7.77 3.06
C TRP A 139 22.04 -7.11 2.74
N LEU A 140 21.29 -7.61 1.75
CA LEU A 140 19.92 -7.16 1.49
C LEU A 140 19.02 -7.37 2.72
N ILE A 141 19.15 -8.51 3.39
CA ILE A 141 18.44 -8.79 4.65
C ILE A 141 18.93 -7.87 5.76
N GLY A 142 20.23 -7.80 6.00
CA GLY A 142 20.81 -7.01 7.09
C GLY A 142 20.47 -5.52 6.98
N VAL A 143 20.67 -4.91 5.82
CA VAL A 143 20.31 -3.50 5.56
C VAL A 143 18.80 -3.33 5.62
N GLY A 144 18.03 -4.26 5.03
CA GLY A 144 16.57 -4.20 5.06
C GLY A 144 16.02 -4.17 6.49
N LEU A 145 16.52 -5.06 7.36
CA LEU A 145 16.15 -5.09 8.79
C LEU A 145 16.65 -3.85 9.53
N ALA A 146 17.84 -3.33 9.20
CA ALA A 146 18.34 -2.08 9.78
C ALA A 146 17.43 -0.88 9.43
N CYS A 147 16.91 -0.81 8.21
CA CYS A 147 15.96 0.23 7.82
C CYS A 147 14.62 0.12 8.58
N ILE A 148 14.13 -1.11 8.82
CA ILE A 148 12.93 -1.33 9.64
C ILE A 148 13.18 -0.96 11.11
N ALA A 149 14.36 -1.29 11.64
CA ALA A 149 14.76 -0.91 12.99
C ALA A 149 14.85 0.62 13.11
N LEU A 150 15.46 1.30 12.14
CA LEU A 150 15.51 2.76 12.07
C LEU A 150 14.11 3.39 12.06
N GLN A 151 13.20 2.88 11.22
CA GLN A 151 11.80 3.33 11.22
C GLN A 151 11.14 3.12 12.59
N THR A 152 11.38 1.97 13.21
CA THR A 152 10.78 1.63 14.50
C THR A 152 11.24 2.62 15.57
N VAL A 153 12.52 2.99 15.58
CA VAL A 153 13.07 4.02 16.48
C VAL A 153 12.43 5.37 16.21
N GLU A 154 12.41 5.82 14.96
CA GLU A 154 11.80 7.10 14.56
C GLU A 154 10.34 7.21 15.01
N LEU A 155 9.53 6.19 14.73
CA LEU A 155 8.12 6.16 15.10
C LEU A 155 7.92 6.04 16.61
N THR A 156 8.79 5.31 17.32
CA THR A 156 8.75 5.25 18.78
C THR A 156 9.11 6.60 19.41
N THR A 157 10.06 7.34 18.84
CA THR A 157 10.38 8.71 19.26
C THR A 157 9.22 9.66 19.01
N LEU A 158 8.56 9.56 17.85
CA LEU A 158 7.36 10.33 17.57
C LEU A 158 6.24 10.02 18.57
N VAL A 159 6.03 8.75 18.91
CA VAL A 159 5.07 8.34 19.94
C VAL A 159 5.47 8.87 21.32
N ALA A 160 6.75 8.82 21.72
CA ALA A 160 7.17 9.43 22.98
C ALA A 160 6.84 10.93 23.02
N TYR A 161 7.07 11.64 21.92
CA TYR A 161 6.68 13.03 21.75
C TYR A 161 5.16 13.24 21.88
N THR A 162 4.32 12.33 21.35
CA THR A 162 2.86 12.46 21.47
C THR A 162 2.38 12.37 22.93
N PHE A 163 3.00 11.50 23.73
CA PHE A 163 2.73 11.40 25.17
C PHE A 163 3.21 12.64 25.94
N ASP A 164 4.41 13.13 25.64
CA ASP A 164 4.96 14.34 26.26
C ASP A 164 4.12 15.58 25.92
N LEU A 165 3.70 15.72 24.66
CA LEU A 165 2.87 16.82 24.20
C LEU A 165 1.49 16.80 24.85
N TYR A 166 0.86 15.62 24.97
CA TYR A 166 -0.38 15.46 25.73
C TYR A 166 -0.19 15.91 27.18
N ALA A 167 0.85 15.43 27.85
CA ALA A 167 1.12 15.78 29.23
C ALA A 167 1.39 17.27 29.40
N ALA A 168 2.05 17.93 28.44
CA ALA A 168 2.28 19.36 28.45
C ALA A 168 0.99 20.16 28.21
N ALA A 169 0.11 19.72 27.32
CA ALA A 169 -1.15 20.38 27.01
C ALA A 169 -2.16 20.36 28.16
N HIS A 170 -2.10 19.33 29.01
CA HIS A 170 -3.03 19.15 30.14
C HIS A 170 -2.47 19.63 31.49
N ARG A 171 -1.28 20.24 31.52
CA ARG A 171 -0.74 20.85 32.74
C ARG A 171 -1.40 22.19 33.05
N PRO A 172 -1.57 22.55 34.34
CA PRO A 172 -1.99 23.91 34.71
C PRO A 172 -1.06 24.96 34.11
N GLY A 173 -1.63 25.99 33.48
CA GLY A 173 -0.85 27.06 32.83
C GLY A 173 -0.31 26.72 31.44
N ALA A 174 -0.76 25.62 30.81
CA ALA A 174 -0.40 25.32 29.43
C ALA A 174 -0.76 26.46 28.48
N THR A 175 0.18 26.86 27.62
CA THR A 175 -0.06 27.92 26.63
C THR A 175 -1.03 27.46 25.54
N ALA A 176 -1.79 28.39 24.97
CA ALA A 176 -2.72 28.11 23.86
C ALA A 176 -2.03 27.40 22.67
N ARG A 177 -0.74 27.71 22.42
CA ARG A 177 0.05 27.05 21.38
C ARG A 177 0.26 25.56 21.64
N ILE A 178 0.56 25.17 22.89
CA ILE A 178 0.77 23.75 23.24
C ILE A 178 -0.54 22.97 23.11
N ILE A 179 -1.65 23.56 23.55
CA ILE A 179 -2.98 22.96 23.42
C ILE A 179 -3.35 22.78 21.94
N ALA A 180 -3.12 23.81 21.11
CA ALA A 180 -3.36 23.74 19.67
C ALA A 180 -2.48 22.69 18.97
N ASN A 181 -1.20 22.58 19.36
CA ASN A 181 -0.29 21.56 18.83
C ASN A 181 -0.75 20.14 19.19
N TRP A 182 -1.18 19.93 20.45
CA TRP A 182 -1.77 18.66 20.86
C TRP A 182 -3.03 18.35 20.04
N GLN A 183 -3.93 19.32 19.87
CA GLN A 183 -5.16 19.11 19.11
C GLN A 183 -4.87 18.74 17.64
N SER A 184 -3.95 19.42 16.97
CA SER A 184 -3.53 19.09 15.60
C SER A 184 -2.95 17.66 15.48
N LEU A 185 -2.27 17.19 16.53
CA LEU A 185 -1.79 15.82 16.59
C LEU A 185 -2.93 14.83 16.86
N ALA A 186 -3.81 15.14 17.81
CA ALA A 186 -4.95 14.30 18.17
C ALA A 186 -5.91 14.12 16.99
N ASP A 187 -6.11 15.18 16.19
CA ASP A 187 -6.89 15.14 14.95
C ASP A 187 -6.35 14.03 14.01
N GLN A 188 -5.03 13.94 13.80
CA GLN A 188 -4.42 12.93 12.91
C GLN A 188 -4.62 11.47 13.39
N PHE A 189 -4.77 11.26 14.70
CA PHE A 189 -4.99 9.93 15.28
C PHE A 189 -6.44 9.70 15.70
N GLY A 190 -7.36 10.49 15.15
CA GLY A 190 -8.78 10.19 15.17
C GLY A 190 -9.56 10.71 16.38
N GLN A 191 -9.05 11.77 17.02
CA GLN A 191 -9.82 12.59 17.95
C GLN A 191 -9.96 14.03 17.43
N PRO A 192 -10.61 14.22 16.27
CA PRO A 192 -10.76 15.52 15.64
C PRO A 192 -11.63 16.46 16.48
N SER A 193 -11.34 17.77 16.42
CA SER A 193 -12.30 18.77 16.88
C SER A 193 -13.59 18.77 16.04
N PRO A 194 -14.77 19.16 16.57
CA PRO A 194 -16.00 19.26 15.78
C PRO A 194 -15.86 20.16 14.54
N ALA A 195 -15.06 21.23 14.64
CA ALA A 195 -14.73 22.09 13.51
C ALA A 195 -13.83 21.40 12.47
N GLY A 196 -12.91 20.52 12.90
CA GLY A 196 -12.11 19.67 12.03
C GLY A 196 -12.97 18.68 11.25
N VAL A 197 -13.88 17.98 11.93
CA VAL A 197 -14.85 17.07 11.31
C VAL A 197 -15.67 17.77 10.22
N ALA A 198 -16.29 18.90 10.57
CA ALA A 198 -17.12 19.65 9.63
C ALA A 198 -16.33 20.13 8.39
N ARG A 199 -15.07 20.55 8.59
CA ARG A 199 -14.20 21.03 7.51
C ARG A 199 -13.83 19.93 6.53
N GLU A 200 -13.33 18.79 7.01
CA GLU A 200 -12.94 17.69 6.12
C GLU A 200 -14.14 17.08 5.40
N LEU A 201 -15.29 16.97 6.06
CA LEU A 201 -16.53 16.54 5.39
C LEU A 201 -16.96 17.53 4.30
N ALA A 202 -16.88 18.84 4.56
CA ALA A 202 -17.22 19.86 3.56
C ALA A 202 -16.30 19.79 2.33
N VAL A 203 -14.99 19.59 2.53
CA VAL A 203 -14.03 19.40 1.43
C VAL A 203 -14.32 18.09 0.67
N GLY A 204 -14.55 16.99 1.40
CA GLY A 204 -14.86 15.67 0.87
C GLY A 204 -16.13 15.62 0.00
N ARG A 205 -17.11 16.44 0.38
CA ARG A 205 -18.40 16.62 -0.31
C ARG A 205 -18.39 17.78 -1.31
N GLY A 206 -17.26 18.47 -1.46
CA GLY A 206 -17.08 19.58 -2.40
C GLY A 206 -16.85 19.14 -3.84
N GLY A 207 -16.60 20.12 -4.71
CA GLY A 207 -16.28 19.89 -6.12
C GLY A 207 -14.84 19.38 -6.31
N TRP A 208 -14.55 18.89 -7.52
CA TRP A 208 -13.19 18.42 -7.85
C TRP A 208 -12.13 19.51 -7.67
N SER A 209 -12.42 20.75 -8.07
CA SER A 209 -11.50 21.89 -7.91
C SER A 209 -11.17 22.19 -6.45
N ASP A 210 -12.17 22.10 -5.56
CA ASP A 210 -12.01 22.38 -4.13
C ASP A 210 -11.08 21.33 -3.50
N MET A 211 -11.28 20.07 -3.87
CA MET A 211 -10.42 18.97 -3.42
C MET A 211 -8.98 19.08 -3.93
N VAL A 212 -8.78 19.49 -5.19
CA VAL A 212 -7.44 19.71 -5.75
C VAL A 212 -6.76 20.86 -5.02
N ALA A 213 -7.46 21.98 -4.81
CA ALA A 213 -6.93 23.12 -4.08
C ALA A 213 -6.58 22.75 -2.63
N TRP A 214 -7.44 21.97 -1.96
CA TRP A 214 -7.19 21.46 -0.63
C TRP A 214 -5.93 20.59 -0.57
N ARG A 215 -5.80 19.61 -1.48
CA ARG A 215 -4.63 18.72 -1.54
C ARG A 215 -3.35 19.47 -1.84
N TRP A 216 -3.38 20.50 -2.69
CA TRP A 216 -2.19 21.33 -2.95
C TRP A 216 -1.64 22.00 -1.69
N GLN A 217 -2.52 22.32 -0.73
CA GLN A 217 -2.14 23.00 0.50
C GLN A 217 -1.88 22.05 1.68
N HIS A 218 -2.56 20.89 1.72
CA HIS A 218 -2.60 20.03 2.91
C HIS A 218 -2.02 18.63 2.69
N ALA A 219 -1.92 18.13 1.45
CA ALA A 219 -1.42 16.78 1.23
C ALA A 219 0.06 16.67 1.65
N VAL A 220 0.41 15.56 2.28
CA VAL A 220 1.80 15.26 2.60
C VAL A 220 2.59 15.10 1.31
N GLY A 221 3.52 16.03 1.07
CA GLY A 221 4.32 16.02 -0.14
C GLY A 221 5.25 14.79 -0.24
N PRO A 222 5.67 14.38 -1.45
CA PRO A 222 6.47 13.17 -1.64
C PRO A 222 7.80 13.15 -0.87
N ILE A 223 8.43 14.32 -0.66
CA ILE A 223 9.68 14.43 0.11
C ILE A 223 9.42 14.16 1.60
N THR A 224 8.36 14.73 2.16
CA THR A 224 7.95 14.45 3.54
C THR A 224 7.54 12.98 3.72
N SER A 225 6.83 12.40 2.74
CA SER A 225 6.52 10.97 2.73
C SER A 225 7.77 10.11 2.69
N LEU A 226 8.76 10.49 1.87
CA LEU A 226 10.06 9.81 1.79
C LEU A 226 10.78 9.81 3.13
N THR A 227 10.79 10.92 3.87
CA THR A 227 11.42 10.95 5.19
C THR A 227 10.62 10.15 6.21
N ALA A 228 9.29 10.28 6.22
CA ALA A 228 8.43 9.67 7.25
C ALA A 228 8.27 8.15 7.12
N THR A 229 8.31 7.58 5.91
CA THR A 229 8.07 6.13 5.69
C THR A 229 9.06 5.48 4.70
N GLY A 230 10.06 6.24 4.24
CA GLY A 230 11.08 5.76 3.30
C GLY A 230 11.94 4.64 3.85
N PRO A 231 12.45 4.71 5.10
CA PRO A 231 13.21 3.62 5.69
C PRO A 231 12.43 2.30 5.68
N GLU A 232 11.16 2.31 6.12
CA GLU A 232 10.33 1.10 6.09
C GLU A 232 10.18 0.54 4.68
N THR A 233 9.86 1.42 3.73
CA THR A 233 9.59 1.06 2.34
C THR A 233 10.84 0.51 1.67
N LEU A 234 12.00 1.12 1.91
CA LEU A 234 13.29 0.63 1.44
C LEU A 234 13.57 -0.74 2.06
N GLY A 235 13.35 -0.89 3.36
CA GLY A 235 13.49 -2.16 4.08
C GLY A 235 12.71 -3.29 3.41
N PHE A 236 11.43 -3.06 3.11
CA PHE A 236 10.61 -4.04 2.40
C PHE A 236 11.10 -4.31 0.97
N MET A 237 11.49 -3.29 0.21
CA MET A 237 12.04 -3.50 -1.14
C MET A 237 13.30 -4.37 -1.10
N LEU A 238 14.23 -4.12 -0.18
CA LEU A 238 15.46 -4.91 -0.02
C LEU A 238 15.18 -6.35 0.41
N LEU A 239 14.24 -6.55 1.35
CA LEU A 239 13.79 -7.89 1.73
C LEU A 239 13.11 -8.60 0.55
N GLY A 240 12.42 -7.86 -0.31
CA GLY A 240 11.85 -8.35 -1.56
C GLY A 240 12.89 -8.84 -2.56
N MET A 241 13.97 -8.08 -2.72
CA MET A 241 15.14 -8.47 -3.53
C MET A 241 15.77 -9.75 -2.99
N ALA A 242 15.93 -9.85 -1.67
CA ALA A 242 16.41 -11.06 -1.01
C ALA A 242 15.43 -12.25 -1.20
N GLY A 243 14.12 -11.99 -1.15
CA GLY A 243 13.07 -12.96 -1.41
C GLY A 243 13.13 -13.53 -2.83
N LEU A 244 13.42 -12.70 -3.82
CA LEU A 244 13.63 -13.17 -5.20
C LEU A 244 14.89 -14.03 -5.30
N ARG A 245 16.03 -13.54 -4.81
CA ARG A 245 17.34 -14.22 -4.93
C ARG A 245 17.44 -15.51 -4.14
N SER A 246 16.71 -15.61 -3.03
CA SER A 246 16.70 -16.81 -2.19
C SER A 246 15.76 -17.91 -2.70
N GLY A 247 14.97 -17.64 -3.74
CA GLY A 247 14.00 -18.59 -4.28
C GLY A 247 12.62 -18.57 -3.59
N LEU A 248 12.40 -17.68 -2.61
CA LEU A 248 11.10 -17.52 -1.95
C LEU A 248 10.04 -17.08 -2.96
N LEU A 249 10.33 -16.06 -3.77
CA LEU A 249 9.33 -15.50 -4.69
C LEU A 249 9.17 -16.29 -5.99
N THR A 250 10.13 -17.16 -6.33
CA THR A 250 10.10 -18.02 -7.51
C THR A 250 9.35 -19.33 -7.28
N GLY A 251 9.11 -19.72 -6.03
CA GLY A 251 8.47 -20.99 -5.70
C GLY A 251 9.46 -22.12 -5.38
N ASP A 252 10.76 -21.84 -5.28
CA ASP A 252 11.81 -22.87 -5.22
C ASP A 252 12.02 -23.48 -3.83
N TRP A 253 11.45 -22.90 -2.77
CA TRP A 253 11.52 -23.48 -1.43
C TRP A 253 10.67 -24.74 -1.29
N SER A 254 11.06 -25.63 -0.37
CA SER A 254 10.26 -26.81 -0.03
C SER A 254 8.90 -26.41 0.55
N ARG A 255 7.86 -27.21 0.26
CA ARG A 255 6.50 -26.99 0.78
C ARG A 255 6.46 -26.88 2.31
N LYS A 256 7.27 -27.69 3.02
CA LYS A 256 7.42 -27.63 4.48
C LYS A 256 7.92 -26.25 4.93
N ARG A 257 8.92 -25.70 4.24
CA ARG A 257 9.48 -24.38 4.57
C ARG A 257 8.44 -23.27 4.37
N TYR A 258 7.70 -23.29 3.26
CA TYR A 258 6.58 -22.36 3.08
C TYR A 258 5.53 -22.48 4.18
N ALA A 259 5.12 -23.70 4.54
CA ALA A 259 4.13 -23.93 5.59
C ALA A 259 4.59 -23.40 6.95
N VAL A 260 5.85 -23.62 7.33
CA VAL A 260 6.41 -23.11 8.59
C VAL A 260 6.45 -21.58 8.59
N VAL A 261 6.95 -20.95 7.52
CA VAL A 261 7.04 -19.48 7.44
C VAL A 261 5.64 -18.84 7.41
N ALA A 262 4.70 -19.44 6.67
CA ALA A 262 3.31 -19.01 6.66
C ALA A 262 2.68 -19.12 8.05
N ALA A 263 2.73 -20.29 8.68
CA ALA A 263 2.13 -20.52 9.99
C ALA A 263 2.77 -19.64 11.07
N ALA A 264 4.10 -19.56 11.14
CA ALA A 264 4.78 -18.73 12.13
C ALA A 264 4.47 -17.24 11.89
N GLY A 265 4.60 -16.76 10.66
CA GLY A 265 4.44 -15.34 10.36
C GLY A 265 3.00 -14.83 10.52
N ILE A 266 2.02 -15.68 10.17
CA ILE A 266 0.59 -15.36 10.32
C ILE A 266 0.18 -15.49 11.77
N THR A 267 0.48 -16.60 12.45
CA THR A 267 0.02 -16.80 13.84
C THR A 267 0.63 -15.77 14.78
N ILE A 268 1.94 -15.53 14.71
CA ILE A 268 2.61 -14.52 15.56
C ILE A 268 2.07 -13.12 15.21
N GLY A 269 1.98 -12.81 13.91
CA GLY A 269 1.47 -11.53 13.44
C GLY A 269 0.04 -11.26 13.91
N TRP A 270 -0.88 -12.18 13.65
CA TRP A 270 -2.29 -12.01 13.99
C TRP A 270 -2.53 -11.99 15.50
N ALA A 271 -1.83 -12.83 16.28
CA ALA A 271 -1.93 -12.79 17.73
C ALA A 271 -1.44 -11.44 18.28
N ALA A 272 -0.32 -10.93 17.78
CA ALA A 272 0.21 -9.63 18.21
C ALA A 272 -0.70 -8.46 17.80
N TYR A 273 -1.20 -8.44 16.55
CA TYR A 273 -2.16 -7.41 16.11
C TYR A 273 -3.50 -7.51 16.84
N ALA A 274 -3.96 -8.72 17.19
CA ALA A 274 -5.16 -8.88 18.01
C ALA A 274 -4.96 -8.30 19.41
N ALA A 275 -3.79 -8.53 20.03
CA ALA A 275 -3.45 -7.91 21.32
C ALA A 275 -3.42 -6.37 21.23
N ILE A 276 -2.85 -5.82 20.15
CA ILE A 276 -2.85 -4.38 19.89
C ILE A 276 -4.28 -3.85 19.66
N ALA A 277 -5.12 -4.56 18.93
CA ALA A 277 -6.52 -4.17 18.71
C ALA A 277 -7.31 -4.15 20.03
N ILE A 278 -7.14 -5.17 20.87
CA ILE A 278 -7.74 -5.23 22.22
C ILE A 278 -7.25 -4.04 23.05
N PHE A 279 -5.96 -3.69 22.94
CA PHE A 279 -5.38 -2.55 23.63
C PHE A 279 -6.02 -1.22 23.20
N ASP A 280 -6.20 -0.96 21.90
CA ASP A 280 -6.88 0.25 21.41
C ASP A 280 -8.34 0.33 21.87
N ILE A 281 -9.05 -0.81 21.82
CA ILE A 281 -10.44 -0.90 22.29
C ILE A 281 -10.54 -0.60 23.79
N ALA A 282 -9.64 -1.17 24.59
CA ALA A 282 -9.61 -0.97 26.04
C ALA A 282 -9.30 0.47 26.44
N HIS A 283 -8.56 1.21 25.60
CA HIS A 283 -8.26 2.64 25.80
C HIS A 283 -9.24 3.57 25.07
N GLY A 284 -10.36 3.05 24.56
CA GLY A 284 -11.39 3.85 23.92
C GLY A 284 -10.91 4.62 22.68
N PHE A 285 -9.88 4.09 21.99
CA PHE A 285 -9.24 4.74 20.85
C PHE A 285 -8.69 6.15 21.13
N ASP A 286 -8.14 6.38 22.32
CA ASP A 286 -7.40 7.61 22.61
C ASP A 286 -6.21 7.79 21.66
N ALA A 287 -6.05 9.01 21.16
CA ALA A 287 -5.12 9.35 20.09
C ALA A 287 -3.67 8.94 20.37
N ARG A 288 -3.22 9.00 21.63
CA ARG A 288 -1.85 8.58 22.01
C ARG A 288 -1.65 7.09 21.83
N TYR A 289 -2.65 6.32 22.22
CA TYR A 289 -2.61 4.87 22.16
C TYR A 289 -2.82 4.37 20.75
N VAL A 290 -3.70 5.01 19.96
CA VAL A 290 -3.80 4.76 18.51
C VAL A 290 -2.46 5.03 17.82
N ALA A 291 -1.78 6.14 18.14
CA ALA A 291 -0.45 6.42 17.64
C ALA A 291 0.58 5.35 18.05
N LEU A 292 0.62 4.96 19.33
CA LEU A 292 1.48 3.89 19.84
C LEU A 292 1.25 2.56 19.09
N SER A 293 -0.01 2.16 18.97
CA SER A 293 -0.45 0.92 18.32
C SER A 293 -0.05 0.86 16.86
N TRP A 294 -0.39 1.89 16.08
CA TRP A 294 -0.20 1.89 14.64
C TRP A 294 1.22 2.24 14.18
N LEU A 295 1.91 3.11 14.92
CA LEU A 295 3.23 3.60 14.53
C LEU A 295 4.36 2.79 15.16
N ALA A 296 4.31 2.52 16.46
CA ALA A 296 5.41 1.85 17.16
C ALA A 296 5.21 0.34 17.27
N LEU A 297 4.08 -0.13 17.81
CA LEU A 297 3.86 -1.56 18.08
C LEU A 297 3.67 -2.38 16.81
N ALA A 298 2.92 -1.88 15.84
CA ALA A 298 2.61 -2.57 14.60
C ALA A 298 3.82 -2.70 13.65
N THR A 299 4.71 -1.71 13.61
CA THR A 299 5.82 -1.59 12.64
C THR A 299 6.80 -2.77 12.65
N PRO A 300 7.39 -3.18 13.79
CA PRO A 300 8.35 -4.29 13.81
C PRO A 300 7.72 -5.65 13.49
N LEU A 301 6.39 -5.78 13.60
CA LEU A 301 5.66 -7.00 13.30
C LEU A 301 5.41 -7.20 11.79
N ARG A 302 5.36 -6.11 11.02
CA ARG A 302 5.00 -6.13 9.59
C ARG A 302 5.90 -7.05 8.74
N PRO A 303 7.25 -7.00 8.82
CA PRO A 303 8.10 -7.85 7.97
C PRO A 303 7.79 -9.34 8.10
N LEU A 304 7.54 -9.79 9.33
CA LEU A 304 7.24 -11.18 9.64
C LEU A 304 5.90 -11.60 9.00
N THR A 305 4.84 -10.80 9.18
CA THR A 305 3.52 -11.12 8.61
C THR A 305 3.51 -11.01 7.09
N ILE A 306 4.24 -10.06 6.50
CA ILE A 306 4.39 -9.91 5.05
C ILE A 306 5.03 -11.17 4.44
N MET A 307 6.12 -11.68 5.05
CA MET A 307 6.73 -12.93 4.62
C MET A 307 5.79 -14.12 4.80
N GLY A 308 5.03 -14.16 5.90
CA GLY A 308 3.99 -15.16 6.14
C GLY A 308 2.92 -15.16 5.05
N TYR A 309 2.45 -13.98 4.63
CA TYR A 309 1.48 -13.82 3.55
C TYR A 309 2.04 -14.24 2.20
N ALA A 310 3.25 -13.81 1.85
CA ALA A 310 3.90 -14.24 0.61
C ALA A 310 4.02 -15.78 0.57
N ALA A 311 4.46 -16.41 1.66
CA ALA A 311 4.57 -17.86 1.77
C ALA A 311 3.21 -18.56 1.69
N ALA A 312 2.18 -18.04 2.37
CA ALA A 312 0.83 -18.60 2.36
C ALA A 312 0.20 -18.51 0.96
N ILE A 313 0.33 -17.37 0.27
CA ILE A 313 -0.20 -17.18 -1.08
C ILE A 313 0.45 -18.18 -2.05
N ILE A 314 1.76 -18.39 -1.96
CA ILE A 314 2.47 -19.37 -2.78
C ILE A 314 2.02 -20.79 -2.44
N LEU A 315 1.90 -21.13 -1.15
CA LEU A 315 1.49 -22.46 -0.69
C LEU A 315 0.05 -22.82 -1.12
N LEU A 316 -0.84 -21.83 -1.14
CA LEU A 316 -2.24 -21.97 -1.51
C LEU A 316 -2.49 -21.83 -3.01
N ALA A 317 -1.47 -21.43 -3.78
CA ALA A 317 -1.57 -21.31 -5.23
C ALA A 317 -1.95 -22.66 -5.85
N ARG A 318 -2.97 -22.65 -6.72
CA ARG A 318 -3.39 -23.84 -7.49
C ARG A 318 -3.12 -23.55 -8.96
N PRO A 319 -1.97 -23.97 -9.52
CA PRO A 319 -1.66 -23.75 -10.93
C PRO A 319 -2.79 -24.23 -11.83
N GLY A 320 -3.24 -23.37 -12.76
CA GLY A 320 -4.36 -23.65 -13.66
C GLY A 320 -5.77 -23.49 -13.06
N GLY A 321 -5.91 -23.26 -11.76
CA GLY A 321 -7.21 -23.00 -11.13
C GLY A 321 -7.79 -21.64 -11.52
N TRP A 322 -9.12 -21.57 -11.68
CA TRP A 322 -9.82 -20.35 -12.12
C TRP A 322 -9.45 -19.13 -11.28
N LEU A 323 -9.50 -19.24 -9.95
CA LEU A 323 -9.20 -18.13 -9.05
C LEU A 323 -7.74 -17.69 -9.16
N THR A 324 -6.79 -18.62 -9.16
CA THR A 324 -5.37 -18.33 -9.36
C THR A 324 -5.15 -17.60 -10.69
N THR A 325 -5.76 -18.05 -11.78
CA THR A 325 -5.68 -17.37 -13.08
C THR A 325 -6.26 -15.95 -13.04
N ARG A 326 -7.42 -15.74 -12.42
CA ARG A 326 -8.06 -14.43 -12.33
C ARG A 326 -7.27 -13.45 -11.46
N VAL A 327 -6.80 -13.90 -10.29
CA VAL A 327 -5.99 -13.08 -9.39
C VAL A 327 -4.63 -12.76 -10.03
N SER A 328 -3.96 -13.73 -10.66
CA SER A 328 -2.73 -13.44 -11.40
C SER A 328 -2.97 -12.45 -12.55
N ALA A 329 -4.09 -12.53 -13.26
CA ALA A 329 -4.44 -11.54 -14.28
C ALA A 329 -4.64 -10.14 -13.68
N ALA A 330 -5.28 -10.03 -12.50
CA ALA A 330 -5.39 -8.76 -11.79
C ALA A 330 -4.01 -8.21 -11.37
N GLY A 331 -3.09 -9.07 -10.92
CA GLY A 331 -1.74 -8.68 -10.55
C GLY A 331 -0.85 -8.25 -11.71
N ARG A 332 -1.09 -8.80 -12.91
CA ARG A 332 -0.48 -8.32 -14.17
C ARG A 332 -0.91 -6.91 -14.55
N MET A 333 -2.07 -6.51 -14.07
CA MET A 333 -2.69 -5.21 -14.31
C MET A 333 -2.73 -4.39 -13.01
N ALA A 334 -1.78 -4.62 -12.09
CA ALA A 334 -1.81 -4.00 -10.78
C ALA A 334 -1.79 -2.46 -10.84
N PHE A 335 -1.05 -1.86 -11.78
CA PHE A 335 -1.01 -0.41 -11.93
C PHE A 335 -2.34 0.13 -12.50
N SER A 336 -2.89 -0.55 -13.50
CA SER A 336 -4.21 -0.20 -14.05
C SER A 336 -5.33 -0.38 -13.02
N ASN A 337 -5.32 -1.47 -12.26
CA ASN A 337 -6.30 -1.76 -11.22
C ASN A 337 -6.18 -0.80 -10.03
N TYR A 338 -4.96 -0.39 -9.65
CA TYR A 338 -4.74 0.60 -8.60
C TYR A 338 -5.38 1.95 -8.96
N LEU A 339 -5.00 2.54 -10.10
CA LEU A 339 -5.57 3.84 -10.51
C LEU A 339 -7.05 3.73 -10.90
N GLY A 340 -7.47 2.62 -11.51
CA GLY A 340 -8.88 2.35 -11.79
C GLY A 340 -9.72 2.30 -10.53
N THR A 341 -9.19 1.70 -9.46
CA THR A 341 -9.85 1.69 -8.14
C THR A 341 -9.97 3.10 -7.58
N THR A 342 -8.92 3.92 -7.66
CA THR A 342 -9.02 5.34 -7.28
C THR A 342 -10.15 6.03 -8.01
N LEU A 343 -10.20 5.94 -9.35
CA LEU A 343 -11.24 6.59 -10.15
C LEU A 343 -12.65 6.11 -9.76
N ILE A 344 -12.83 4.81 -9.53
CA ILE A 344 -14.12 4.25 -9.11
C ILE A 344 -14.48 4.77 -7.71
N CYS A 345 -13.59 4.65 -6.74
CA CYS A 345 -13.86 5.05 -5.36
C CYS A 345 -14.12 6.55 -5.25
N THR A 346 -13.33 7.40 -5.91
CA THR A 346 -13.58 8.85 -5.86
C THR A 346 -14.87 9.21 -6.59
N THR A 347 -15.26 8.50 -7.65
CA THR A 347 -16.59 8.67 -8.28
C THR A 347 -17.72 8.22 -7.34
N ILE A 348 -17.53 7.19 -6.53
CA ILE A 348 -18.54 6.71 -5.58
C ILE A 348 -18.71 7.68 -4.41
N PHE A 349 -17.60 8.09 -3.79
CA PHE A 349 -17.66 8.80 -2.53
C PHE A 349 -17.66 10.31 -2.70
N TYR A 350 -16.82 10.88 -3.56
CA TYR A 350 -16.57 12.33 -3.53
C TYR A 350 -17.75 13.13 -4.09
N GLY A 351 -17.87 14.38 -3.63
CA GLY A 351 -18.99 15.27 -3.96
C GLY A 351 -19.20 15.52 -5.45
N TYR A 352 -18.14 15.45 -6.26
CA TYR A 352 -18.23 15.58 -7.71
C TYR A 352 -18.75 14.32 -8.44
N GLY A 353 -18.90 13.19 -7.72
CA GLY A 353 -19.39 11.92 -8.23
C GLY A 353 -20.81 11.62 -7.72
N PHE A 354 -20.98 10.50 -7.02
CA PHE A 354 -22.23 10.12 -6.37
C PHE A 354 -22.39 10.70 -4.95
N GLY A 355 -21.35 11.31 -4.38
CA GLY A 355 -21.44 12.11 -3.16
C GLY A 355 -21.61 11.33 -1.86
N LEU A 356 -21.26 10.03 -1.80
CA LEU A 356 -21.41 9.19 -0.59
C LEU A 356 -20.33 9.40 0.50
N TYR A 357 -19.56 10.49 0.46
CA TYR A 357 -18.46 10.75 1.39
C TYR A 357 -18.99 11.00 2.80
N GLY A 358 -18.60 10.13 3.74
CA GLY A 358 -19.08 10.15 5.11
C GLY A 358 -20.46 9.52 5.32
N ASP A 359 -21.10 8.99 4.27
CA ASP A 359 -22.50 8.54 4.34
C ASP A 359 -22.66 7.06 4.67
N LEU A 360 -21.67 6.23 4.27
CA LEU A 360 -21.67 4.80 4.58
C LEU A 360 -21.03 4.53 5.94
N SER A 361 -21.54 3.55 6.68
CA SER A 361 -20.82 3.00 7.84
C SER A 361 -19.52 2.32 7.42
N ARG A 362 -18.57 2.16 8.35
CA ARG A 362 -17.29 1.48 8.04
C ARG A 362 -17.52 0.06 7.55
N ALA A 363 -18.45 -0.68 8.14
CA ALA A 363 -18.81 -2.01 7.69
C ALA A 363 -19.38 -2.01 6.26
N GLN A 364 -20.23 -1.03 5.92
CA GLN A 364 -20.83 -0.90 4.59
C GLN A 364 -19.77 -0.61 3.51
N LEU A 365 -18.69 0.10 3.83
CA LEU A 365 -17.58 0.32 2.90
C LEU A 365 -17.01 -1.00 2.34
N TYR A 366 -17.01 -2.09 3.11
CA TYR A 366 -16.49 -3.38 2.63
C TYR A 366 -17.41 -4.07 1.61
N LEU A 367 -18.68 -3.68 1.52
CA LEU A 367 -19.54 -4.11 0.40
C LEU A 367 -19.06 -3.50 -0.93
N VAL A 368 -18.60 -2.25 -0.88
CA VAL A 368 -17.97 -1.57 -2.03
C VAL A 368 -16.65 -2.26 -2.39
N VAL A 369 -15.82 -2.61 -1.39
CA VAL A 369 -14.57 -3.38 -1.62
C VAL A 369 -14.84 -4.68 -2.35
N VAL A 370 -15.77 -5.49 -1.88
CA VAL A 370 -16.13 -6.78 -2.52
C VAL A 370 -16.61 -6.57 -3.96
N SER A 371 -17.43 -5.55 -4.19
CA SER A 371 -17.94 -5.22 -5.53
C SER A 371 -16.81 -4.87 -6.50
N ILE A 372 -15.85 -4.04 -6.06
CA ILE A 372 -14.70 -3.65 -6.88
C ILE A 372 -13.72 -4.83 -7.05
N TRP A 373 -13.56 -5.71 -6.05
CA TRP A 373 -12.80 -6.96 -6.19
C TRP A 373 -13.37 -7.86 -7.28
N LEU A 374 -14.69 -8.06 -7.29
CA LEU A 374 -15.36 -8.83 -8.34
C LEU A 374 -15.17 -8.20 -9.71
N LEU A 375 -15.28 -6.86 -9.81
CA LEU A 375 -15.01 -6.15 -11.05
C LEU A 375 -13.56 -6.38 -11.51
N MET A 376 -12.57 -6.13 -10.63
CA MET A 376 -11.13 -6.34 -10.89
C MET A 376 -10.85 -7.73 -11.45
N LEU A 377 -11.42 -8.78 -10.84
CA LEU A 377 -11.27 -10.16 -11.29
C LEU A 377 -12.03 -10.43 -12.60
N ALA A 378 -13.18 -9.80 -12.81
CA ALA A 378 -14.00 -9.98 -14.00
C ALA A 378 -13.33 -9.43 -15.26
N TRP A 379 -12.73 -8.23 -15.21
CA TRP A 379 -12.23 -7.53 -16.40
C TRP A 379 -10.77 -7.86 -16.76
N SER A 380 -9.91 -8.10 -15.77
CA SER A 380 -8.45 -8.18 -15.98
C SER A 380 -8.07 -9.32 -16.94
N LYS A 381 -8.67 -10.50 -16.79
CA LYS A 381 -8.37 -11.66 -17.65
C LYS A 381 -8.88 -11.47 -19.09
N PRO A 382 -10.17 -11.14 -19.35
CA PRO A 382 -10.64 -10.84 -20.69
C PRO A 382 -9.87 -9.74 -21.41
N TRP A 383 -9.39 -8.72 -20.68
CA TRP A 383 -8.52 -7.69 -21.25
C TRP A 383 -7.18 -8.29 -21.73
N LEU A 384 -6.52 -9.06 -20.87
CA LEU A 384 -5.21 -9.65 -21.17
C LEU A 384 -5.25 -10.79 -22.20
N ASP A 385 -6.43 -11.31 -22.51
CA ASP A 385 -6.65 -12.24 -23.62
C ASP A 385 -6.59 -11.54 -24.98
N ARG A 386 -6.83 -10.22 -25.00
CA ARG A 386 -6.80 -9.38 -26.21
C ARG A 386 -5.54 -8.50 -26.29
N PHE A 387 -5.01 -8.09 -25.14
CA PHE A 387 -3.91 -7.14 -25.03
C PHE A 387 -2.74 -7.67 -24.19
N ARG A 388 -1.53 -7.21 -24.48
CA ARG A 388 -0.31 -7.70 -23.79
C ARG A 388 -0.18 -7.17 -22.36
N TYR A 389 -0.64 -5.95 -22.13
CA TYR A 389 -0.51 -5.20 -20.89
C TYR A 389 -1.85 -4.58 -20.50
N GLY A 390 -1.99 -4.19 -19.24
CA GLY A 390 -3.04 -3.23 -18.90
C GLY A 390 -2.74 -1.85 -19.50
N PRO A 391 -3.76 -0.98 -19.63
CA PRO A 391 -3.61 0.33 -20.25
C PRO A 391 -2.47 1.17 -19.66
N LEU A 392 -2.39 1.24 -18.32
CA LEU A 392 -1.40 2.07 -17.63
C LEU A 392 -0.03 1.40 -17.57
N GLU A 393 0.04 0.08 -17.51
CA GLU A 393 1.30 -0.65 -17.67
C GLU A 393 1.91 -0.41 -19.05
N TRP A 394 1.07 -0.42 -20.10
CA TRP A 394 1.50 -0.11 -21.46
C TRP A 394 1.98 1.33 -21.60
N LEU A 395 1.22 2.29 -21.08
CA LEU A 395 1.56 3.70 -21.14
C LEU A 395 2.88 3.96 -20.42
N TRP A 396 3.00 3.50 -19.17
CA TRP A 396 4.22 3.64 -18.38
C TRP A 396 5.42 3.01 -19.07
N ARG A 397 5.27 1.80 -19.63
CA ARG A 397 6.35 1.12 -20.35
C ARG A 397 6.74 1.89 -21.62
N SER A 398 5.78 2.41 -22.36
CA SER A 398 6.03 3.17 -23.60
C SER A 398 6.75 4.48 -23.32
N LEU A 399 6.29 5.23 -22.32
CA LEU A 399 6.90 6.48 -21.88
C LEU A 399 8.31 6.26 -21.34
N SER A 400 8.53 5.25 -20.50
CA SER A 400 9.86 4.93 -19.95
C SER A 400 10.90 4.53 -21.00
N ARG A 401 10.45 4.00 -22.14
CA ARG A 401 11.31 3.62 -23.28
C ARG A 401 11.38 4.68 -24.37
N PHE A 402 10.62 5.78 -24.22
CA PHE A 402 10.41 6.78 -25.27
C PHE A 402 10.01 6.17 -26.63
N ALA A 403 9.24 5.07 -26.58
CA ALA A 403 8.82 4.33 -27.75
C ALA A 403 7.51 3.59 -27.48
N TRP A 404 6.52 3.77 -28.35
CA TRP A 404 5.24 3.08 -28.28
C TRP A 404 5.44 1.57 -28.33
N GLN A 405 5.10 0.90 -27.24
CA GLN A 405 5.20 -0.55 -27.20
C GLN A 405 4.02 -1.18 -27.95
N PRO A 406 4.20 -2.34 -28.60
CA PRO A 406 3.08 -3.03 -29.22
C PRO A 406 2.07 -3.48 -28.15
N MET A 407 0.87 -2.90 -28.18
CA MET A 407 -0.22 -3.17 -27.22
C MET A 407 -0.95 -4.48 -27.52
N ARG A 408 -1.10 -4.81 -28.80
CA ARG A 408 -1.63 -6.11 -29.30
C ARG A 408 -0.48 -7.02 -29.67
N GLY A 409 -0.65 -8.35 -29.53
CA GLY A 409 0.25 -9.27 -30.26
C GLY A 409 0.01 -10.77 -30.14
N SER A 410 0.47 -11.44 -31.22
CA SER A 410 0.49 -12.85 -31.67
C SER A 410 -0.76 -13.72 -31.56
N ALA A 411 -1.66 -13.54 -30.59
CA ALA A 411 -2.93 -14.29 -30.60
C ALA A 411 -3.89 -13.79 -31.70
N PHE A 412 -3.69 -12.57 -32.20
CA PHE A 412 -4.53 -11.94 -33.22
C PHE A 412 -4.07 -12.21 -34.66
N THR A 413 -2.96 -12.94 -34.86
CA THR A 413 -2.42 -13.29 -36.18
C THR A 413 -2.73 -14.72 -36.61
N ALA A 414 -3.62 -15.43 -35.90
CA ALA A 414 -4.00 -16.80 -36.23
C ALA A 414 -5.45 -16.95 -36.74
N ASN A 415 -6.18 -15.84 -36.98
CA ASN A 415 -7.55 -15.88 -37.51
C ASN A 415 -7.86 -14.64 -38.36
N ARG A 416 -7.12 -14.48 -39.46
CA ARG A 416 -7.58 -13.72 -40.63
C ARG A 416 -7.25 -14.50 -41.89
#